data_AF-A0AAF0INB3-F1
#
_entry.id   AF-A0AAF0INB3-F1
#
_cell.length_a   1.000
_cell.length_b   1.000
_cell.length_c   1.000
_cell.angle_alpha   90.00
_cell.angle_beta   90.00
_cell.angle_gamma   90.00
#
_symmetry.space_group_name_H-M   'P 1'
#
loop_
_entity.id
_entity.type
_entity.pdbx_description
1 polymer ?
#
loop_
_entity_poly.entity_id
_entity_poly.type
_entity_poly.pdbx_seq_one_letter_code
_entity_poly.pdbx_strand_id
1 'polypeptide(L)' 'MSVSVTPESTAANQERKAESIRDEWIKVMQLRLVRDELQKCHRAEGENHYQVCAPIVKVYNDLLKEARVKGYRTVDV' A
#
# COMPACT_ATOMS: atom_id res chain seq x y z
N MET A 1 31.27 -3.62 -20.10
CA MET A 1 31.56 -2.75 -18.94
C MET A 1 31.29 -3.54 -17.68
N SER A 2 32.34 -4.05 -17.04
CA SER A 2 32.26 -4.83 -15.80
C SER A 2 32.17 -3.89 -14.61
N VAL A 3 30.96 -3.67 -14.08
CA VAL A 3 30.78 -2.94 -12.81
C VAL A 3 31.33 -3.81 -11.70
N SER A 4 32.47 -3.43 -11.13
CA SER A 4 33.01 -4.01 -9.91
C SER A 4 32.07 -3.67 -8.75
N VAL A 5 31.25 -4.63 -8.35
CA VAL A 5 30.33 -4.49 -7.21
C VAL A 5 31.15 -4.48 -5.93
N THR A 6 31.35 -3.30 -5.34
CA THR A 6 31.98 -3.16 -4.01
C THR A 6 30.98 -3.53 -2.91
N PRO A 7 31.42 -4.08 -1.76
CA PRO A 7 30.52 -4.48 -0.68
C PRO A 7 29.65 -3.33 -0.15
N GLU A 8 30.16 -2.09 -0.11
CA GLU A 8 29.38 -0.90 0.25
C GLU A 8 28.19 -0.66 -0.70
N SER A 9 28.40 -0.84 -2.01
CA SER A 9 27.31 -0.70 -3.00
C SER A 9 26.24 -1.78 -2.85
N THR A 10 26.59 -2.97 -2.34
CA THR A 10 25.61 -4.03 -2.10
C THR A 10 24.70 -3.74 -0.91
N ALA A 11 25.27 -3.21 0.19
CA ALA A 11 24.52 -2.81 1.37
C ALA A 11 23.55 -1.68 1.04
N ALA A 12 24.02 -0.62 0.37
CA ALA A 12 23.17 0.49 -0.06
C ALA A 12 22.04 0.02 -1.01
N ASN A 13 22.31 -0.93 -1.90
CA ASN A 13 21.28 -1.52 -2.77
C ASN A 13 20.24 -2.34 -2.00
N GLN A 14 20.64 -3.03 -0.92
CA GLN A 14 19.72 -3.80 -0.08
C GLN A 14 18.80 -2.88 0.73
N GLU A 15 19.36 -1.81 1.30
CA GLU A 15 18.60 -0.81 2.05
C GLU A 15 17.51 -0.16 1.18
N ARG A 16 17.86 0.29 -0.03
CA ARG A 16 16.87 0.87 -0.97
C ARG A 16 15.74 -0.10 -1.33
N LYS A 17 16.05 -1.39 -1.46
CA LYS A 17 15.01 -2.42 -1.72
C LYS A 17 14.10 -2.61 -0.52
N ALA A 18 14.67 -2.64 0.70
CA ALA A 18 13.90 -2.77 1.92
C ALA A 18 13.00 -1.56 2.17
N GLU A 19 13.50 -0.36 1.91
CA GLU A 19 12.75 0.89 2.01
C GLU A 19 11.57 0.92 1.02
N SER A 20 11.81 0.57 -0.25
CA SER A 20 10.74 0.49 -1.25
C SER A 20 9.62 -0.49 -0.84
N ILE A 21 9.97 -1.67 -0.31
CA ILE A 21 8.96 -2.63 0.19
C ILE A 21 8.23 -2.05 1.40
N ARG A 22 8.94 -1.38 2.31
CA ARG A 22 8.36 -0.76 3.49
C ARG A 22 7.29 0.27 3.10
N ASP A 23 7.57 1.11 2.12
CA ASP A 23 6.63 2.12 1.62
C ASP A 23 5.38 1.50 1.00
N GLU A 24 5.53 0.41 0.25
CA GLU A 24 4.39 -0.36 -0.26
C GLU A 24 3.51 -0.88 0.89
N TRP A 25 4.13 -1.41 1.94
CA TRP A 25 3.39 -1.86 3.13
C TRP A 25 2.75 -0.71 3.90
N ILE A 26 3.37 0.47 3.97
CA ILE A 26 2.77 1.65 4.59
C ILE A 26 1.45 1.99 3.88
N LYS A 27 1.42 1.96 2.55
CA LYS A 27 0.17 2.17 1.78
C LYS A 27 -0.89 1.11 2.06
N VAL A 28 -0.49 -0.16 2.20
CA VAL A 28 -1.40 -1.24 2.62
C VAL A 28 -1.96 -0.97 4.02
N MET A 29 -1.13 -0.48 4.96
CA MET A 29 -1.57 -0.15 6.31
C MET A 29 -2.51 1.05 6.34
N GLN A 30 -2.28 2.07 5.51
CA GLN A 30 -3.22 3.18 5.32
C GLN A 30 -4.58 2.67 4.82
N LEU A 31 -4.59 1.79 3.81
CA LEU A 31 -5.81 1.17 3.31
C LEU A 31 -6.56 0.39 4.39
N ARG A 32 -5.85 -0.33 5.26
CA ARG A 32 -6.45 -1.05 6.40
C ARG A 32 -7.15 -0.12 7.37
N LEU A 33 -6.54 1.02 7.72
CA LEU A 33 -7.17 2.01 8.60
C LEU A 33 -8.49 2.54 8.01
N VAL A 34 -8.49 2.87 6.72
CA VAL A 34 -9.72 3.34 6.04
C VAL A 34 -10.78 2.25 5.95
N ARG A 35 -10.37 0.99 5.73
CA ARG A 35 -11.27 -0.16 5.75
C ARG A 35 -11.93 -0.34 7.11
N ASP A 36 -11.16 -0.25 8.19
CA ASP A 36 -11.68 -0.41 9.54
C ASP A 36 -12.69 0.69 9.87
N GLU A 37 -12.40 1.93 9.46
CA GLU A 37 -13.34 3.04 9.63
C GLU A 37 -14.61 2.87 8.78
N LEU A 38 -14.47 2.39 7.54
CA LEU A 38 -15.61 2.05 6.69
C LEU A 38 -16.48 0.96 7.35
N GLN A 39 -15.87 -0.06 7.94
CA GLN A 39 -16.62 -1.11 8.64
C GLN A 39 -17.37 -0.58 9.86
N LYS A 40 -16.80 0.37 10.61
CA LYS A 40 -17.52 1.04 11.70
C LYS A 40 -18.71 1.83 11.17
N CYS A 41 -18.54 2.60 10.09
CA CYS A 41 -19.63 3.36 9.47
C CYS A 41 -20.78 2.44 9.02
N HIS A 42 -20.46 1.34 8.32
CA HIS A 42 -21.47 0.36 7.92
C HIS A 42 -22.25 -0.25 9.11
N ARG A 43 -21.57 -0.52 10.23
CA ARG A 43 -22.20 -1.05 11.45
C ARG A 43 -23.06 0.00 12.16
N ALA A 44 -22.64 1.26 12.17
CA ALA A 44 -23.35 2.35 12.83
C ALA A 44 -24.61 2.77 12.05
N GLU A 45 -24.51 2.88 10.72
CA GLU A 45 -25.57 3.43 9.86
C GLU A 45 -26.61 2.40 9.42
N GLY A 46 -26.26 1.09 9.44
CA GLY A 46 -27.15 0.05 8.93
C GLY A 46 -27.51 0.31 7.46
N GLU A 47 -28.79 0.23 7.10
CA GLU A 47 -29.24 0.42 5.70
C GLU A 47 -28.89 1.80 5.12
N ASN A 48 -28.69 2.82 5.97
CA ASN A 48 -28.37 4.17 5.53
C ASN A 48 -26.92 4.34 5.03
N HIS A 49 -26.08 3.30 5.14
CA HIS A 49 -24.66 3.37 4.82
C HIS A 49 -24.37 3.82 3.37
N TYR A 50 -25.30 3.60 2.43
CA TYR A 50 -25.11 3.98 1.02
C TYR A 50 -24.98 5.49 0.81
N GLN A 51 -25.67 6.29 1.63
CA GLN A 51 -25.61 7.76 1.54
C GLN A 51 -24.50 8.30 2.43
N VAL A 52 -24.39 7.78 3.67
CA VAL A 52 -23.49 8.34 4.68
C VAL A 52 -22.04 7.89 4.50
N CYS A 53 -21.79 6.61 4.21
CA CYS A 53 -20.42 6.08 4.14
C CYS A 53 -19.76 6.30 2.76
N ALA A 54 -20.46 6.86 1.77
CA ALA A 54 -19.96 7.09 0.42
C ALA A 54 -18.62 7.85 0.34
N PRO A 55 -18.34 8.88 1.16
CA PRO A 55 -17.04 9.56 1.15
C PRO A 55 -15.88 8.62 1.56
N ILE A 56 -16.11 7.76 2.55
CA ILE A 56 -15.09 6.81 3.03
C ILE A 56 -14.84 5.75 1.96
N VAL A 57 -15.91 5.26 1.30
CA VAL A 57 -15.80 4.33 0.17
C VAL A 57 -14.97 4.92 -0.97
N LYS A 58 -15.17 6.21 -1.30
CA LYS A 58 -14.37 6.89 -2.33
C LYS A 58 -12.88 6.87 -1.99
N VAL A 59 -12.52 7.26 -0.77
CA VAL A 59 -11.13 7.24 -0.30
C VAL A 59 -10.55 5.83 -0.31
N TYR A 60 -11.30 4.85 0.17
CA TYR A 60 -10.89 3.44 0.16
C TYR A 60 -10.60 2.95 -1.27
N ASN A 61 -11.48 3.27 -2.22
CA ASN A 61 -11.33 2.88 -3.62
C ASN A 61 -10.13 3.55 -4.30
N ASP A 62 -9.85 4.81 -3.97
CA ASP A 62 -8.69 5.51 -4.52
C ASP A 62 -7.38 4.92 -3.97
N LEU A 63 -7.30 4.65 -2.66
CA LEU A 63 -6.15 3.98 -2.05
C LEU A 63 -5.96 2.54 -2.56
N LEU A 64 -7.05 1.81 -2.80
CA LEU A 64 -7.00 0.41 -3.24
C LEU A 64 -6.31 0.25 -4.61
N LYS A 65 -6.38 1.28 -5.47
CA LYS A 65 -5.68 1.28 -6.77
C LYS A 65 -4.17 1.33 -6.59
N GLU A 66 -3.69 2.02 -5.55
CA GLU A 66 -2.28 2.32 -5.32
C GLU A 66 -1.59 1.37 -4.34
N ALA A 67 -2.31 0.84 -3.36
CA ALA A 67 -1.78 0.06 -2.24
C ALA A 67 -1.38 -1.39 -2.61
N ARG A 68 -1.01 -1.66 -3.85
CA ARG A 68 -0.57 -2.99 -4.29
C ARG A 68 0.91 -3.19 -4.01
N VAL A 69 1.24 -4.26 -3.29
CA VAL A 69 2.64 -4.70 -3.10
C VAL A 69 3.12 -5.34 -4.40
N LYS A 70 4.12 -4.72 -5.04
CA LYS A 70 4.74 -5.22 -6.28
C LYS A 70 6.08 -5.89 -5.99
N GLY A 71 6.72 -5.53 -4.88
CA GLY A 71 8.06 -5.97 -4.56
C GLY A 71 9.12 -5.32 -5.46
N TYR A 72 10.39 -5.65 -5.21
CA TYR A 72 11.52 -4.99 -5.87
C TYR A 72 11.92 -5.61 -7.22
N ARG A 73 11.30 -6.73 -7.62
CA ARG A 73 11.68 -7.47 -8.83
C ARG A 73 10.45 -7.65 -9.71
N THR A 74 10.44 -7.01 -10.86
CA THR A 74 9.46 -7.29 -11.92
C THR A 74 9.92 -8.54 -12.67
N VAL A 75 9.06 -9.55 -12.73
CA VAL A 75 9.25 -10.72 -13.59
C VAL A 75 8.27 -10.54 -14.73
N ASP A 76 8.77 -10.15 -15.89
CA ASP A 76 7.98 -10.12 -17.12
C ASP A 76 7.77 -11.57 -17.58
N VAL A 77 6.51 -11.98 -17.75
CA VAL A 77 6.10 -13.31 -18.23
C VAL A 77 5.95 -13.26 -19.75
#